data_AF-A0A9D4PVS8-F1
#
_entry.id   AF-A0A9D4PVS8-F1
#
_cell.length_a   1.000
_cell.length_b   1.000
_cell.length_c   1.000
_cell.angle_alpha   90.00
_cell.angle_beta   90.00
_cell.angle_gamma   90.00
#
_symmetry.space_group_name_H-M   'P 1'
#
loop_
_entity.id
_entity.type
_entity.pdbx_description
1 polymer ?
#
loop_
_entity_poly.entity_id
_entity_poly.type
_entity_poly.pdbx_seq_one_letter_code
_entity_poly.pdbx_strand_id
1 'polypeptide(L)'
;MEATAGVSVLLSSVTNPACANTAGAACEWRAGETKLMLDYYEQYFAQVGPMKKTMGITRTGEQCCSRFKTVIRRKTSATTHNKKSGNSPSDVPYDEELAKIAAQDDSLEPEELRDGHGVVSRKDTGSMSSRKGRSSGEVEETPDEETQSSQSSQSTSSGQSNTAEKQKTRPPRPSTSRLQDMKFFLDEMKQLQAQKEAQRVARHEERKKQKEASRQERARQHNEKMALLTRALGISADYNDE
;
A
#
# COMPACT_ATOMS: atom_id res chain seq x y z
N MET A 1 62.00 24.48 9.64
CA MET A 1 61.70 23.15 10.20
C MET A 1 60.59 23.35 11.22
N GLU A 2 59.33 23.28 10.81
CA GLU A 2 58.20 23.22 11.75
C GLU A 2 57.15 22.27 11.18
N ALA A 3 56.66 21.39 12.06
CA ALA A 3 55.94 20.18 11.74
C ALA A 3 54.43 20.43 11.62
N THR A 4 53.84 19.90 10.55
CA THR A 4 52.39 19.83 10.33
C THR A 4 51.77 18.73 11.19
N ALA A 5 50.93 19.11 12.15
CA ALA A 5 50.12 18.18 12.93
C ALA A 5 48.95 17.65 12.08
N GLY A 6 49.08 16.43 11.57
CA GLY A 6 48.01 15.69 10.91
C GLY A 6 47.01 15.14 11.93
N VAL A 7 45.80 15.68 11.94
CA VAL A 7 44.66 15.11 12.68
C VAL A 7 44.20 13.86 11.94
N SER A 8 44.68 12.71 12.41
CA SER A 8 44.27 11.39 11.94
C SER A 8 42.92 11.04 12.56
N VAL A 9 41.84 11.23 11.80
CA VAL A 9 40.50 10.78 12.20
C VAL A 9 40.49 9.25 12.09
N LEU A 10 40.66 8.59 13.23
CA LEU A 10 40.44 7.15 13.37
C LEU A 10 38.96 6.86 13.11
N LEU A 11 38.65 6.47 11.87
CA LEU A 11 37.44 5.73 11.51
C LEU A 11 37.41 4.46 12.35
N SER A 12 36.73 4.56 13.49
CA SER A 12 36.40 3.43 14.34
C SER A 12 35.50 2.50 13.54
N SER A 13 36.08 1.40 13.09
CA SER A 13 35.38 0.25 12.53
C SER A 13 34.42 -0.27 13.59
N VAL A 14 33.16 0.13 13.47
CA VAL A 14 32.05 -0.50 14.19
C VAL A 14 32.00 -1.95 13.71
N THR A 15 32.60 -2.82 14.51
CA THR A 15 32.49 -4.26 14.36
C THR A 15 31.03 -4.61 14.63
N ASN A 16 30.33 -5.00 13.57
CA ASN A 16 29.00 -5.57 13.69
C ASN A 16 29.07 -6.77 14.63
N PRO A 17 28.36 -6.77 15.78
CA PRO A 17 28.20 -7.99 16.55
C PRO A 17 27.36 -8.92 15.69
N ALA A 18 28.04 -9.93 15.13
CA ALA A 18 27.40 -11.05 14.47
C ALA A 18 26.32 -11.59 15.42
N CYS A 19 25.05 -11.45 15.03
CA CYS A 19 23.93 -12.11 15.69
C CYS A 19 24.15 -13.61 15.56
N ALA A 20 24.81 -14.18 16.57
CA ALA A 20 25.03 -15.60 16.70
C ALA A 20 23.66 -16.30 16.73
N ASN A 21 23.56 -17.30 15.86
CA ASN A 21 22.43 -18.18 15.65
C ASN A 21 21.81 -18.67 16.96
N THR A 22 20.71 -18.04 17.37
CA THR A 22 19.70 -18.65 18.24
C THR A 22 18.48 -18.93 17.38
N ALA A 23 18.50 -20.08 16.72
CA ALA A 23 17.36 -20.61 16.00
C ALA A 23 16.21 -20.86 17.00
N GLY A 24 15.31 -19.89 17.14
CA GLY A 24 14.11 -20.01 17.98
C GLY A 24 13.70 -18.73 18.73
N ALA A 25 14.61 -17.77 18.93
CA ALA A 25 14.23 -16.46 19.42
C ALA A 25 13.68 -15.67 18.23
N ALA A 26 12.35 -15.62 18.08
CA ALA A 26 11.68 -14.67 17.20
C ALA A 26 12.22 -13.29 17.58
N CYS A 27 13.19 -12.81 16.81
CA CYS A 27 13.95 -11.63 17.17
C CYS A 27 12.99 -10.45 17.03
N GLU A 28 12.39 -10.10 18.16
CA GLU A 28 11.22 -9.26 18.29
C GLU A 28 11.58 -7.86 17.82
N TRP A 29 10.71 -7.29 16.99
CA TRP A 29 10.92 -5.95 16.47
C TRP A 29 10.68 -4.94 17.58
N ARG A 30 11.73 -4.25 18.01
CA ARG A 30 11.58 -3.15 18.96
C ARG A 30 10.90 -1.95 18.27
N ALA A 31 10.28 -1.09 19.08
CA ALA A 31 9.59 0.09 18.55
C ALA A 31 10.56 1.01 17.78
N GLY A 32 11.75 1.26 18.35
CA GLY A 32 12.80 2.05 17.70
C GLY A 32 13.33 1.43 16.40
N GLU A 33 13.46 0.10 16.33
CA GLU A 33 13.88 -0.59 15.10
C GLU A 33 12.82 -0.50 14.00
N THR A 34 11.53 -0.56 14.38
CA THR A 34 10.42 -0.42 13.43
C THR A 34 10.37 1.00 12.89
N LYS A 35 10.54 2.02 13.76
CA LYS A 35 10.59 3.42 13.35
C LYS A 35 11.76 3.69 12.41
N LEU A 36 12.97 3.26 12.78
CA LEU A 36 14.17 3.39 11.94
C LEU A 36 13.99 2.73 10.57
N MET A 37 13.36 1.55 10.53
CA MET A 37 13.04 0.87 9.27
C MET A 37 12.09 1.71 8.40
N LEU A 38 11.05 2.33 8.98
CA LEU A 38 10.12 3.20 8.25
C LEU A 38 10.79 4.47 7.74
N ASP A 39 11.66 5.11 8.54
CA ASP A 39 12.43 6.28 8.12
C ASP A 39 13.33 5.96 6.90
N TYR A 40 13.90 4.77 6.86
CA TYR A 40 14.64 4.31 5.68
C TYR A 40 13.74 4.03 4.47
N TYR A 41 12.52 3.53 4.69
CA TYR A 41 11.56 3.38 3.61
C TYR A 41 11.20 4.73 2.99
N GLU A 42 10.99 5.77 3.80
CA GLU A 42 10.81 7.15 3.34
C GLU A 42 12.04 7.60 2.52
N GLN A 43 13.25 7.46 3.07
CA GLN A 43 14.45 7.98 2.40
C GLN A 43 14.76 7.29 1.06
N TYR A 44 14.50 5.99 0.94
CA TYR A 44 14.90 5.18 -0.22
C TYR A 44 13.73 4.77 -1.12
N PHE A 45 12.52 5.27 -0.89
CA PHE A 45 11.33 4.94 -1.67
C PHE A 45 11.50 5.23 -3.17
N ALA A 46 12.16 6.32 -3.54
CA ALA A 46 12.38 6.70 -4.94
C ALA A 46 13.43 5.83 -5.66
N GLN A 47 14.27 5.09 -4.92
CA GLN A 47 15.41 4.34 -5.46
C GLN A 47 15.13 2.83 -5.55
N VAL A 48 13.86 2.40 -5.65
CA VAL A 48 13.44 0.98 -5.55
C VAL A 48 13.85 0.15 -6.78
N GLY A 49 15.16 -0.06 -6.92
CA GLY A 49 15.77 -1.34 -7.22
C GLY A 49 16.31 -1.92 -5.90
N PRO A 50 16.46 -3.25 -5.80
CA PRO A 50 16.31 -4.02 -4.56
C PRO A 50 16.98 -3.35 -3.34
N MET A 51 16.20 -3.16 -2.27
CA MET A 51 16.62 -2.84 -0.88
C MET A 51 17.57 -3.88 -0.26
N LYS A 52 18.46 -4.45 -1.07
CA LYS A 52 19.59 -5.31 -0.70
C LYS A 52 20.78 -4.51 -0.17
N LYS A 53 20.79 -3.18 -0.31
CA LYS A 53 21.76 -2.37 0.43
C LYS A 53 21.43 -2.47 1.91
N THR A 54 22.37 -3.04 2.63
CA THR A 54 22.40 -3.17 4.09
C THR A 54 22.00 -1.85 4.73
N MET A 55 20.72 -1.73 5.09
CA MET A 55 20.33 -0.78 6.12
C MET A 55 21.15 -1.15 7.35
N GLY A 56 21.61 -0.20 8.16
CA GLY A 56 22.35 -0.47 9.41
C GLY A 56 21.54 -1.28 10.46
N ILE A 57 20.45 -1.90 10.03
CA ILE A 57 19.59 -2.83 10.71
C ILE A 57 20.18 -4.22 10.48
N THR A 58 20.34 -5.00 11.55
CA THR A 58 20.83 -6.38 11.54
C THR A 58 19.90 -7.38 10.83
N ARG A 59 18.92 -6.91 10.05
CA ARG A 59 17.82 -7.69 9.46
C ARG A 59 17.90 -7.71 7.94
N THR A 60 17.52 -8.84 7.37
CA THR A 60 17.45 -9.04 5.93
C THR A 60 16.31 -8.21 5.32
N GLY A 61 16.47 -7.72 4.08
CA GLY A 61 15.42 -6.96 3.40
C GLY A 61 14.06 -7.66 3.34
N GLU A 62 14.03 -8.99 3.26
CA GLU A 62 12.79 -9.79 3.34
C GLU A 62 12.08 -9.68 4.70
N GLN A 63 12.85 -9.62 5.80
CA GLN A 63 12.32 -9.43 7.14
C GLN A 63 11.75 -8.01 7.29
N CYS A 64 12.45 -6.99 6.78
CA CYS A 64 11.97 -5.61 6.74
C CYS A 64 10.67 -5.49 5.93
N CYS A 65 10.61 -6.10 4.74
CA CYS A 65 9.40 -6.13 3.91
C CYS A 65 8.22 -6.82 4.62
N SER A 66 8.47 -7.96 5.28
CA SER A 66 7.44 -8.67 6.06
C SER A 66 6.93 -7.83 7.24
N ARG A 67 7.84 -7.12 7.91
CA ARG A 67 7.47 -6.20 9.00
C ARG A 67 6.67 -5.02 8.49
N PHE A 68 7.12 -4.37 7.42
CA PHE A 68 6.42 -3.25 6.78
C PHE A 68 4.99 -3.64 6.42
N LYS A 69 4.79 -4.79 5.73
CA LYS A 69 3.45 -5.32 5.43
C LYS A 69 2.60 -5.52 6.68
N THR A 70 3.19 -6.00 7.78
CA THR A 70 2.48 -6.18 9.05
C THR A 70 2.04 -4.85 9.65
N VAL A 71 2.90 -3.83 9.61
CA VAL A 71 2.60 -2.47 10.08
C VAL A 71 1.45 -1.86 9.27
N ILE A 72 1.49 -1.94 7.93
CA ILE A 72 0.40 -1.47 7.05
C ILE A 72 -0.92 -2.19 7.34
N ARG A 73 -0.89 -3.52 7.55
CA ARG A 73 -2.08 -4.30 7.91
C ARG A 73 -2.68 -3.88 9.25
N ARG A 74 -1.85 -3.57 10.25
CA ARG A 74 -2.32 -3.08 11.56
C ARG A 74 -2.93 -1.70 11.46
N LYS A 75 -2.29 -0.78 10.71
CA LYS A 75 -2.85 0.56 10.43
C LYS A 75 -4.23 0.45 9.78
N THR A 76 -4.33 -0.29 8.68
CA THR A 76 -5.61 -0.47 7.98
C THR A 76 -6.69 -1.07 8.89
N SER A 77 -6.36 -2.08 9.70
CA SER A 77 -7.28 -2.65 10.69
C SER A 77 -7.74 -1.61 11.71
N ALA A 78 -6.83 -0.84 12.30
CA ALA A 78 -7.17 0.19 13.29
C ALA A 78 -8.00 1.33 12.67
N THR A 79 -7.67 1.77 11.46
CA THR A 79 -8.47 2.76 10.71
C THR A 79 -9.88 2.24 10.43
N THR A 80 -10.04 0.97 10.02
CA THR A 80 -11.37 0.39 9.80
C THR A 80 -12.17 0.26 11.09
N HIS A 81 -11.51 -0.05 12.21
CA HIS A 81 -12.12 -0.09 13.53
C HIS A 81 -12.65 1.28 13.95
N ASN A 82 -11.84 2.33 13.76
CA ASN A 82 -12.19 3.71 14.13
C ASN A 82 -13.28 4.32 13.25
N LYS A 83 -13.43 3.83 12.00
CA LYS A 83 -14.51 4.25 11.09
C LYS A 83 -15.88 3.67 11.46
N LYS A 84 -15.94 2.63 12.29
CA LYS A 84 -17.20 1.99 12.69
C LYS A 84 -17.79 2.72 13.89
N SER A 85 -19.04 3.16 13.79
CA SER A 85 -19.76 3.80 14.90
C SER A 85 -19.93 2.84 16.09
N GLY A 86 -19.89 3.39 17.31
CA GLY A 86 -20.02 2.61 18.55
C GLY A 86 -18.73 1.94 19.03
N ASN A 87 -17.66 1.97 18.24
CA ASN A 87 -16.34 1.52 18.66
C ASN A 87 -15.57 2.64 19.37
N SER A 88 -14.78 2.30 20.39
CA SER A 88 -13.84 3.25 20.99
C SER A 88 -12.67 3.53 20.03
N PRO A 89 -12.14 4.76 19.99
CA PRO A 89 -10.96 5.08 19.20
C PRO A 89 -9.76 4.21 19.62
N SER A 90 -9.16 3.52 18.64
CA SER A 90 -7.90 2.82 18.79
C SER A 90 -6.77 3.69 18.28
N ASP A 91 -5.68 3.76 19.03
CA ASP A 91 -4.45 4.38 18.56
C ASP A 91 -3.87 3.60 17.36
N VAL A 92 -3.26 4.33 16.43
CA VAL A 92 -2.67 3.79 15.20
C VAL A 92 -1.15 3.97 15.31
N PRO A 93 -0.40 2.90 15.62
CA PRO A 93 1.04 3.04 15.77
C PRO A 93 1.71 3.38 14.43
N TYR A 94 2.65 4.31 14.49
CA TYR A 94 3.45 4.81 13.38
C TYR A 94 2.66 5.52 12.27
N ASP A 95 1.53 6.16 12.61
CA ASP A 95 0.69 6.82 11.60
C ASP A 95 1.42 7.97 10.90
N GLU A 96 2.20 8.75 11.64
CA GLU A 96 2.99 9.87 11.14
C GLU A 96 4.05 9.43 10.13
N GLU A 97 4.84 8.40 10.45
CA GLU A 97 5.89 7.87 9.57
C GLU A 97 5.29 7.30 8.28
N LEU A 98 4.15 6.62 8.38
CA LEU A 98 3.45 6.09 7.21
C LEU A 98 2.81 7.20 6.37
N ALA A 99 2.37 8.30 6.97
CA ALA A 99 1.85 9.45 6.24
C ALA A 99 2.95 10.13 5.41
N LYS A 100 4.18 10.21 5.93
CA LYS A 100 5.34 10.73 5.18
C LYS A 100 5.68 9.87 3.97
N ILE A 101 5.74 8.55 4.14
CA ILE A 101 5.97 7.61 3.04
C ILE A 101 4.86 7.75 1.98
N ALA A 102 3.60 7.86 2.41
CA ALA A 102 2.47 8.03 1.49
C ALA A 102 2.54 9.35 0.72
N ALA A 103 2.93 10.45 1.36
CA ALA A 103 3.08 11.76 0.70
C ALA A 103 4.19 11.77 -0.37
N GLN A 104 5.19 10.90 -0.24
CA GLN A 104 6.22 10.74 -1.27
C GLN A 104 5.76 9.87 -2.46
N ASP A 105 4.73 9.04 -2.25
CA ASP A 105 4.11 8.20 -3.27
C ASP A 105 2.97 8.93 -4.03
N ASP A 106 3.04 10.26 -4.11
CA ASP A 106 2.14 11.11 -4.91
C ASP A 106 2.42 11.00 -6.43
N SER A 107 3.32 10.11 -6.85
CA SER A 107 3.57 9.81 -8.27
C SER A 107 2.56 8.85 -8.89
N LEU A 108 1.70 8.23 -8.07
CA LEU A 108 0.54 7.49 -8.57
C LEU A 108 -0.57 8.50 -8.85
N GLU A 109 -0.62 8.97 -10.10
CA GLU A 109 -1.73 9.75 -10.64
C GLU A 109 -3.06 9.17 -10.13
N PRO A 110 -3.99 10.01 -9.62
CA PRO A 110 -5.30 9.54 -9.23
C PRO A 110 -5.90 8.82 -10.43
N GLU A 111 -6.22 7.53 -10.25
CA GLU A 111 -6.85 6.69 -11.27
C GLU A 111 -8.04 7.48 -11.86
N GLU A 112 -7.84 8.04 -13.06
CA GLU A 112 -8.89 8.75 -13.77
C GLU A 112 -9.94 7.71 -14.10
N LEU A 113 -11.00 7.72 -13.30
CA LEU A 113 -12.17 6.88 -13.48
C LEU A 113 -12.82 7.28 -14.81
N ARG A 114 -12.39 6.60 -15.87
CA ARG A 114 -12.99 6.72 -17.20
C ARG A 114 -14.28 5.93 -17.21
N ASP A 115 -15.37 6.62 -16.94
CA ASP A 115 -16.67 6.13 -17.35
C ASP A 115 -16.77 6.14 -18.88
N GLY A 116 -17.61 5.27 -19.46
CA GLY A 116 -17.83 5.17 -20.91
C GLY A 116 -18.34 6.46 -21.58
N HIS A 117 -18.59 7.52 -20.80
CA HIS A 117 -19.01 8.85 -21.23
C HIS A 117 -17.91 9.93 -21.19
N GLY A 118 -16.67 9.60 -20.78
CA GLY A 118 -15.54 10.51 -20.75
C GLY A 118 -14.86 10.62 -19.38
N VAL A 119 -13.75 11.36 -19.32
CA VAL A 119 -13.00 11.64 -18.10
C VAL A 119 -13.80 12.65 -17.26
N VAL A 120 -14.34 12.19 -16.14
CA VAL A 120 -14.93 13.09 -15.13
C VAL A 120 -13.86 13.38 -14.09
N SER A 121 -13.10 14.46 -14.29
CA SER A 121 -12.26 14.98 -13.22
C SER A 121 -13.18 15.42 -12.08
N ARG A 122 -13.15 14.70 -10.95
CA ARG A 122 -13.78 15.20 -9.72
C ARG A 122 -12.99 16.45 -9.33
N LYS A 123 -13.55 17.61 -9.63
CA LYS A 123 -13.05 18.89 -9.15
C LYS A 123 -13.13 18.83 -7.63
N ASP A 124 -11.99 18.59 -6.99
CA ASP A 124 -11.87 18.72 -5.55
C ASP A 124 -12.26 20.14 -5.17
N THR A 125 -13.44 20.24 -4.56
CA THR A 125 -13.88 21.44 -3.88
C THR A 125 -13.15 21.43 -2.55
N GLY A 126 -11.99 22.08 -2.56
CA GLY A 126 -11.30 22.46 -1.34
C GLY A 126 -12.28 23.18 -0.40
N SER A 127 -12.25 22.73 0.86
CA SER A 127 -12.22 23.53 2.08
C SER A 127 -13.06 24.82 2.17
N MET A 128 -13.78 24.89 3.30
CA MET A 128 -14.39 26.05 3.97
C MET A 128 -15.88 26.33 3.71
N SER A 129 -16.74 25.93 4.66
CA SER A 129 -17.47 26.91 5.47
C SER A 129 -18.36 26.28 6.55
N SER A 130 -18.03 26.66 7.80
CA SER A 130 -18.92 27.13 8.86
C SER A 130 -20.27 26.41 9.09
N ARG A 131 -20.32 25.60 10.16
CA ARG A 131 -21.54 25.48 10.98
C ARG A 131 -21.40 26.36 12.23
N LYS A 132 -22.23 27.40 12.27
CA LYS A 132 -22.40 28.38 13.34
C LYS A 132 -23.64 28.02 14.18
N GLY A 133 -23.52 28.15 15.51
CA GLY A 133 -24.59 28.15 16.53
C GLY A 133 -24.63 26.87 17.37
N ARG A 134 -24.43 26.86 18.70
CA ARG A 134 -24.99 27.78 19.72
C ARG A 134 -24.33 27.59 21.12
N SER A 135 -23.89 28.72 21.72
CA SER A 135 -23.70 29.09 23.16
C SER A 135 -23.11 28.07 24.17
N SER A 136 -22.17 28.39 25.06
CA SER A 136 -22.10 29.56 25.98
C SER A 136 -20.74 29.63 26.71
N GLY A 137 -20.24 30.85 27.00
CA GLY A 137 -19.27 31.21 28.05
C GLY A 137 -17.79 30.87 27.80
N GLU A 138 -16.79 31.65 28.19
CA GLU A 138 -16.63 32.99 28.76
C GLU A 138 -15.09 33.21 28.81
N VAL A 139 -14.60 34.40 28.42
CA VAL A 139 -13.36 35.10 28.88
C VAL A 139 -12.00 34.40 28.57
N GLU A 140 -10.93 34.99 28.00
CA GLU A 140 -10.34 36.33 28.09
C GLU A 140 -9.36 36.59 26.90
N GLU A 141 -9.11 37.88 26.64
CA GLU A 141 -8.23 38.52 25.66
C GLU A 141 -6.74 38.19 25.86
N THR A 142 -5.86 38.17 24.83
CA THR A 142 -5.09 39.35 24.34
C THR A 142 -4.10 38.95 23.21
N PRO A 143 -3.48 39.92 22.48
CA PRO A 143 -3.38 39.89 21.00
C PRO A 143 -1.96 39.83 20.39
N ASP A 144 -1.95 39.95 19.05
CA ASP A 144 -0.92 40.48 18.15
C ASP A 144 0.32 39.63 17.78
N GLU A 145 0.41 39.21 16.51
CA GLU A 145 1.30 39.93 15.57
C GLU A 145 1.07 39.53 14.10
N GLU A 146 1.15 40.54 13.24
CA GLU A 146 1.10 40.51 11.80
C GLU A 146 2.35 39.85 11.19
N THR A 147 2.21 39.16 10.06
CA THR A 147 3.27 39.14 9.05
C THR A 147 2.66 38.99 7.65
N GLN A 148 2.64 40.12 6.94
CA GLN A 148 2.49 40.24 5.49
C GLN A 148 3.77 39.73 4.79
N SER A 149 3.74 39.66 3.44
CA SER A 149 4.88 39.49 2.49
C SER A 149 4.97 38.06 1.90
N SER A 150 5.13 37.81 0.60
CA SER A 150 5.26 38.65 -0.59
C SER A 150 5.12 37.77 -1.85
N GLN A 151 4.86 38.46 -2.95
CA GLN A 151 4.92 38.03 -4.34
C GLN A 151 6.25 37.35 -4.71
N SER A 152 6.22 36.41 -5.66
CA SER A 152 7.31 36.23 -6.62
C SER A 152 6.83 35.48 -7.87
N SER A 153 6.69 36.25 -8.94
CA SER A 153 6.61 35.79 -10.32
C SER A 153 8.04 35.59 -10.82
N GLN A 154 8.37 34.43 -11.42
CA GLN A 154 9.50 34.34 -12.34
C GLN A 154 9.13 33.52 -13.58
N SER A 155 8.74 34.28 -14.59
CA SER A 155 8.89 33.99 -16.00
C SER A 155 10.38 33.98 -16.37
N THR A 156 10.85 32.89 -16.97
CA THR A 156 12.12 32.89 -17.72
C THR A 156 11.84 32.66 -19.19
N SER A 157 11.98 33.75 -19.93
CA SER A 157 12.05 33.86 -21.38
C SER A 157 13.38 33.35 -21.94
N SER A 158 13.35 33.15 -23.27
CA SER A 158 14.44 33.24 -24.24
C SER A 158 15.25 31.97 -24.57
N GLY A 159 15.26 31.65 -25.86
CA GLY A 159 16.02 30.55 -26.46
C GLY A 159 15.73 30.47 -27.96
N GLN A 160 16.41 31.33 -28.71
CA GLN A 160 16.24 31.65 -30.13
C GLN A 160 16.28 30.44 -31.10
N SER A 161 15.34 30.52 -32.04
CA SER A 161 15.39 30.12 -33.46
C SER A 161 16.73 29.66 -34.05
N ASN A 162 16.77 28.39 -34.45
CA ASN A 162 17.54 27.94 -35.62
C ASN A 162 16.56 27.32 -36.62
N THR A 163 16.12 28.11 -37.60
CA THR A 163 15.37 27.65 -38.77
C THR A 163 16.33 26.95 -39.73
N ALA A 164 16.61 25.68 -39.45
CA ALA A 164 17.14 24.76 -40.46
C ALA A 164 15.96 24.07 -41.12
N GLU A 165 15.78 24.37 -42.41
CA GLU A 165 14.78 23.81 -43.31
C GLU A 165 14.93 22.27 -43.39
N LYS A 166 14.29 21.61 -42.44
CA LYS A 166 14.33 20.15 -42.27
C LYS A 166 13.31 19.56 -43.24
N GLN A 167 13.81 19.07 -44.38
CA GLN A 167 13.05 18.30 -45.34
C GLN A 167 12.21 17.24 -44.59
N LYS A 168 10.88 17.31 -44.75
CA LYS A 168 9.91 16.35 -44.21
C LYS A 168 10.16 14.98 -44.84
N THR A 169 11.12 14.21 -44.33
CA THR A 169 11.25 12.79 -44.64
C THR A 169 10.11 12.08 -43.93
N ARG A 170 9.18 11.53 -44.71
CA ARG A 170 8.10 10.70 -44.20
C ARG A 170 8.70 9.56 -43.38
N PRO A 171 8.18 9.25 -42.18
CA PRO A 171 8.69 8.14 -41.39
C PRO A 171 8.64 6.86 -42.23
N PRO A 172 9.72 6.06 -42.23
CA PRO A 172 9.76 4.82 -42.99
C PRO A 172 8.61 3.92 -42.54
N ARG A 173 7.82 3.44 -43.50
CA ARG A 173 6.74 2.50 -43.22
C ARG A 173 7.34 1.23 -42.61
N PRO A 174 6.80 0.72 -41.50
CA PRO A 174 7.29 -0.52 -40.90
C PRO A 174 7.17 -1.66 -41.91
N SER A 175 8.20 -2.53 -41.96
CA SER A 175 8.22 -3.66 -42.88
C SER A 175 7.08 -4.63 -42.58
N THR A 176 6.57 -5.30 -43.61
CA THR A 176 5.48 -6.28 -43.50
C THR A 176 5.84 -7.45 -42.57
N SER A 177 7.12 -7.85 -42.56
CA SER A 177 7.66 -8.86 -41.64
C SER A 177 7.56 -8.42 -40.18
N ARG A 178 7.87 -7.15 -39.86
CA ARG A 178 7.75 -6.62 -38.49
C ARG A 178 6.31 -6.59 -38.00
N LEU A 179 5.33 -6.37 -38.88
CA LEU A 179 3.91 -6.39 -38.52
C LEU A 179 3.41 -7.79 -38.19
N GLN A 180 3.93 -8.83 -38.84
CA GLN A 180 3.57 -10.22 -38.53
C GLN A 180 4.11 -10.64 -37.16
N ASP A 181 5.33 -10.24 -36.85
CA ASP A 181 5.98 -10.52 -35.55
C ASP A 181 5.23 -9.84 -34.40
N MET A 182 4.81 -8.59 -34.59
CA MET A 182 3.96 -7.90 -33.62
C MET A 182 2.60 -8.56 -33.41
N LYS A 183 1.99 -9.14 -34.45
CA LYS A 183 0.73 -9.89 -34.30
C LYS A 183 0.93 -11.13 -33.44
N PHE A 184 1.97 -11.91 -33.72
CA PHE A 184 2.30 -13.10 -32.94
C PHE A 184 2.51 -12.76 -31.45
N PHE A 185 3.28 -11.69 -31.18
CA PHE A 185 3.51 -11.22 -29.82
C PHE A 185 2.21 -10.79 -29.11
N LEU A 186 1.33 -10.05 -29.80
CA LEU A 186 0.05 -9.62 -29.22
C LEU A 186 -0.87 -10.81 -28.92
N ASP A 187 -0.88 -11.81 -29.79
CA ASP A 187 -1.65 -13.04 -29.59
C ASP A 187 -1.10 -13.86 -28.40
N GLU A 188 0.22 -13.98 -28.28
CA GLU A 188 0.89 -14.63 -27.14
C GLU A 188 0.59 -13.89 -25.82
N MET A 189 0.65 -12.56 -25.82
CA MET A 189 0.27 -11.73 -24.68
C MET A 189 -1.18 -11.95 -24.26
N LYS A 190 -2.10 -12.04 -25.24
CA LYS A 190 -3.52 -12.30 -24.99
C LYS A 190 -3.74 -13.71 -24.41
N GLN A 191 -3.03 -14.71 -24.92
CA GLN A 191 -3.06 -16.06 -24.37
C GLN A 191 -2.55 -16.11 -22.93
N LEU A 192 -1.45 -15.42 -22.63
CA LEU A 192 -0.88 -15.36 -21.29
C LEU A 192 -1.85 -14.71 -20.28
N GLN A 193 -2.56 -13.66 -20.69
CA GLN A 193 -3.60 -13.04 -19.86
C GLN A 193 -4.77 -13.99 -19.61
N ALA A 194 -5.28 -14.64 -20.66
CA ALA A 194 -6.36 -15.62 -20.55
C ALA A 194 -5.97 -16.80 -19.64
N GLN A 195 -4.72 -17.27 -19.72
CA GLN A 195 -4.22 -18.33 -18.84
C GLN A 195 -4.17 -17.89 -17.38
N LYS A 196 -3.69 -16.66 -17.10
CA LYS A 196 -3.68 -16.11 -15.74
C LYS A 196 -5.09 -15.93 -15.18
N GLU A 197 -6.04 -15.50 -16.00
CA GLU A 197 -7.44 -15.36 -15.62
C GLU A 197 -8.07 -16.72 -15.31
N ALA A 198 -7.90 -17.71 -16.20
CA ALA A 198 -8.36 -19.08 -15.98
C ALA A 198 -7.82 -19.67 -14.67
N GLN A 199 -6.53 -19.44 -14.35
CA GLN A 199 -5.93 -19.89 -13.10
C GLN A 199 -6.52 -19.16 -11.86
N ARG A 200 -6.90 -17.89 -11.98
CA ARG A 200 -7.59 -17.16 -10.90
C ARG A 200 -9.00 -17.69 -10.69
N VAL A 201 -9.74 -17.93 -11.76
CA VAL A 201 -11.10 -18.51 -11.72
C VAL A 201 -11.06 -19.90 -11.10
N ALA A 202 -10.15 -20.78 -11.54
CA ALA A 202 -10.01 -22.13 -11.00
C ALA A 202 -9.75 -22.14 -9.47
N ARG A 203 -8.82 -21.31 -8.98
CA ARG A 203 -8.55 -21.18 -7.54
C ARG A 203 -9.76 -20.65 -6.75
N HIS A 204 -10.54 -19.75 -7.34
CA HIS A 204 -11.73 -19.22 -6.70
C HIS A 204 -12.84 -20.29 -6.64
N GLU A 205 -13.02 -21.05 -7.70
CA GLU A 205 -13.99 -22.15 -7.77
C GLU A 205 -13.64 -23.27 -6.78
N GLU A 206 -12.37 -23.63 -6.65
CA GLU A 206 -11.89 -24.61 -5.66
C GLU A 206 -12.22 -24.17 -4.23
N ARG A 207 -11.95 -22.90 -3.89
CA ARG A 207 -12.32 -22.33 -2.57
C ARG A 207 -13.83 -22.34 -2.34
N LYS A 208 -14.64 -22.13 -3.38
CA LYS A 208 -16.10 -22.19 -3.29
C LYS A 208 -16.56 -23.64 -3.02
N LYS A 209 -16.01 -24.61 -3.75
CA LYS A 209 -16.28 -26.05 -3.55
C LYS A 209 -15.91 -26.51 -2.13
N GLN A 210 -14.75 -26.10 -1.62
CA GLN A 210 -14.34 -26.43 -0.25
C GLN A 210 -15.29 -25.85 0.81
N LYS A 211 -15.75 -24.60 0.64
CA LYS A 211 -16.72 -23.98 1.55
C LYS A 211 -18.07 -24.70 1.51
N GLU A 212 -18.52 -25.09 0.33
CA GLU A 212 -19.78 -25.82 0.16
C GLU A 212 -19.71 -27.21 0.78
N ALA A 213 -18.62 -27.96 0.56
CA ALA A 213 -18.37 -29.24 1.20
C ALA A 213 -18.36 -29.11 2.75
N SER A 214 -17.69 -28.09 3.29
CA SER A 214 -17.72 -27.80 4.74
C SER A 214 -19.12 -27.47 5.27
N ARG A 215 -19.97 -26.82 4.46
CA ARG A 215 -21.36 -26.51 4.81
C ARG A 215 -22.23 -27.76 4.79
N GLN A 216 -22.07 -28.61 3.77
CA GLN A 216 -22.78 -29.89 3.66
C GLN A 216 -22.42 -30.82 4.80
N GLU A 217 -21.14 -30.91 5.17
CA GLU A 217 -20.69 -31.75 6.28
C GLU A 217 -21.29 -31.29 7.62
N ARG A 218 -21.30 -29.97 7.87
CA ARG A 218 -21.97 -29.41 9.06
C ARG A 218 -23.47 -29.70 9.07
N ALA A 219 -24.14 -29.61 7.93
CA ALA A 219 -25.55 -29.95 7.81
C ALA A 219 -25.80 -31.44 8.07
N ARG A 220 -24.92 -32.32 7.58
CA ARG A 220 -24.97 -33.77 7.84
C ARG A 220 -24.83 -34.07 9.33
N GLN A 221 -23.80 -33.54 9.98
CA GLN A 221 -23.59 -33.70 11.42
C GLN A 221 -24.75 -33.16 12.24
N HIS A 222 -25.31 -32.01 11.84
CA HIS A 222 -26.51 -31.45 12.46
C HIS A 222 -27.71 -32.40 12.31
N ASN A 223 -27.96 -32.92 11.11
CA ASN A 223 -29.07 -33.84 10.86
C ASN A 223 -28.90 -35.16 11.62
N GLU A 224 -27.70 -35.73 11.68
CA GLU A 224 -27.39 -36.92 12.47
C GLU A 224 -27.64 -36.67 13.97
N LYS A 225 -27.20 -35.51 14.49
CA LYS A 225 -27.47 -35.11 15.87
C LYS A 225 -28.96 -34.98 16.14
N MET A 226 -29.72 -34.36 15.22
CA MET A 226 -31.16 -34.24 15.33
C MET A 226 -31.85 -35.61 15.31
N ALA A 227 -31.43 -36.52 14.42
CA ALA A 227 -31.98 -37.87 14.35
C ALA A 227 -31.76 -38.68 15.64
N LEU A 228 -30.58 -38.53 16.27
CA LEU A 228 -30.30 -39.15 17.57
C LEU A 228 -31.20 -38.59 18.68
N LEU A 229 -31.43 -37.27 18.71
CA LEU A 229 -32.33 -36.65 19.67
C LEU A 229 -33.78 -37.13 19.48
N THR A 230 -34.26 -37.20 18.23
CA THR A 230 -35.58 -37.74 17.92
C THR A 230 -35.73 -39.18 18.40
N ARG A 231 -34.71 -40.02 18.15
CA ARG A 231 -34.68 -41.41 18.65
C ARG A 231 -34.69 -41.49 20.18
N ALA A 232 -33.90 -40.65 20.86
CA ALA A 232 -33.80 -40.65 22.32
C ALA A 232 -35.09 -40.18 23.00
N LEU A 233 -35.82 -39.26 22.37
CA LEU A 233 -37.09 -38.74 22.88
C LEU A 233 -38.30 -39.65 22.55
N GLY A 234 -38.10 -40.73 21.78
CA GLY A 234 -39.19 -41.63 21.41
C GLY A 234 -40.27 -40.99 20.55
N ILE A 235 -39.95 -39.86 19.89
CA ILE A 235 -40.86 -39.20 18.94
C ILE A 235 -40.75 -40.01 17.64
N SER A 236 -41.56 -41.06 17.51
CA SER A 236 -41.68 -41.80 16.26
C SER A 236 -42.23 -40.86 15.18
N ALA A 237 -41.65 -40.90 13.99
CA ALA A 237 -42.04 -40.04 12.87
C ALA A 237 -43.36 -40.50 12.21
N ASP A 238 -44.06 -41.46 12.81
CA ASP A 238 -45.15 -42.23 12.22
C ASP A 238 -46.50 -41.50 12.25
N TYR A 239 -46.51 -40.17 12.48
CA TYR A 239 -47.73 -39.39 12.75
C TYR A 239 -48.28 -38.60 11.55
N ASN A 240 -47.91 -38.91 10.30
CA ASN A 240 -48.45 -38.18 9.12
C ASN A 240 -48.74 -39.10 7.91
N ASP A 241 -49.57 -40.13 8.10
CA ASP A 241 -50.32 -40.78 7.02
C ASP A 241 -51.79 -40.88 7.44
N GLU A 242 -52.52 -39.75 7.39
CA GLU A 242 -53.99 -39.68 7.31
C GLU A 242 -54.41 -38.62 6.28
#